data_AF-A0A2E5NZ65-F1
#
_entry.id   AF-A0A2E5NZ65-F1
#
_cell.length_a   1.000
_cell.length_b   1.000
_cell.length_c   1.000
_cell.angle_alpha   90.00
_cell.angle_beta   90.00
_cell.angle_gamma   90.00
#
_symmetry.space_group_name_H-M   'P 1'
#
loop_
_entity.id
_entity.type
_entity.pdbx_description
1 polymer ?
#
loop_
_entity_poly.entity_id
_entity_poly.type
_entity_poly.pdbx_seq_one_letter_code
_entity_poly.pdbx_strand_id
1 'polypeptide(L)'
;MRANKIIPLLITISFFAFSRLTAQCFPVDDNIDIYDLDSQPNNVLTLTGSTDGAENTFAIPGGTLDGLQFPAPDMIYEMVVEPGDTFNIFIDLCPGTNFDASIGIIHREDITDCANATDEDIVGYPDDGFFTEWRDSNGLCPDSDYGEIAPGNDGFVPLARDVYLEPGTYYIVVDGDNDGAIGDFTMVIGEMLEFDDYSLHEQNQYVDITFTSPVYGVSNDATWDLGWPMDSGNPASAADYFEFTQENGQPFPTGTVTQVNGQPLENNPYPGYTELRFPLINPPADGSTIFLAPKEHDFNGVFAPHPVNLSGIPFNDNYEMEIELNELSAPEIEGLSSLSEDNSSVRVTFSE
;
A
#
# COMPACT_ATOMS: atom_id res chain seq x y z
N MET A 1 -72.50 3.86 50.31
CA MET A 1 -71.20 3.26 50.68
C MET A 1 -70.32 3.20 49.44
N ARG A 2 -68.99 3.15 49.62
CA ARG A 2 -68.01 2.76 48.58
C ARG A 2 -68.31 1.29 48.15
N ALA A 3 -67.85 0.70 47.05
CA ALA A 3 -66.96 1.06 45.93
C ALA A 3 -67.48 0.31 44.66
N ASN A 4 -66.85 0.25 43.48
CA ASN A 4 -65.58 0.78 42.97
C ASN A 4 -65.68 1.02 41.44
N LYS A 5 -64.58 1.39 40.77
CA LYS A 5 -64.38 1.28 39.31
C LYS A 5 -63.56 0.04 38.97
N ILE A 6 -63.89 -0.65 37.89
CA ILE A 6 -62.94 -1.46 37.11
C ILE A 6 -63.16 -1.10 35.64
N ILE A 7 -62.12 -0.56 35.01
CA ILE A 7 -62.06 -0.30 33.57
C ILE A 7 -61.62 -1.61 32.92
N PRO A 8 -62.26 -2.10 31.84
CA PRO A 8 -61.71 -3.20 31.06
C PRO A 8 -60.47 -2.70 30.33
N LEU A 9 -59.31 -2.91 30.93
CA LEU A 9 -58.03 -2.70 30.29
C LEU A 9 -57.92 -3.70 29.13
N LEU A 10 -57.97 -3.23 27.88
CA LEU A 10 -57.49 -4.01 26.75
C LEU A 10 -55.99 -4.24 26.98
N ILE A 11 -55.64 -5.40 27.52
CA ILE A 11 -54.30 -5.94 27.33
C ILE A 11 -54.30 -6.50 25.92
N THR A 12 -54.08 -5.61 24.95
CA THR A 12 -53.48 -6.02 23.69
C THR A 12 -52.14 -6.63 24.07
N ILE A 13 -52.05 -7.95 24.07
CA ILE A 13 -50.75 -8.63 24.13
C ILE A 13 -50.11 -8.34 22.78
N SER A 14 -49.47 -7.18 22.68
CA SER A 14 -48.36 -7.02 21.78
C SER A 14 -47.37 -8.09 22.20
N PHE A 15 -47.32 -9.18 21.43
CA PHE A 15 -46.04 -9.84 21.24
C PHE A 15 -45.13 -8.73 20.71
N PHE A 16 -44.34 -8.16 21.61
CA PHE A 16 -42.98 -7.81 21.24
C PHE A 16 -42.36 -9.14 20.82
N ALA A 17 -42.54 -9.46 19.54
CA ALA A 17 -41.44 -10.03 18.80
C ALA A 17 -40.30 -9.05 19.08
N PHE A 18 -39.38 -9.47 19.95
CA PHE A 18 -38.01 -9.03 19.84
C PHE A 18 -37.53 -9.61 18.51
N SER A 19 -37.93 -8.95 17.42
CA SER A 19 -37.00 -8.66 16.35
C SER A 19 -35.85 -7.92 17.04
N ARG A 20 -34.90 -8.69 17.57
CA ARG A 20 -33.52 -8.25 17.48
C ARG A 20 -33.34 -7.99 15.99
N LEU A 21 -33.12 -6.73 15.64
CA LEU A 21 -32.57 -6.44 14.33
C LEU A 21 -31.25 -7.21 14.32
N THR A 22 -31.18 -8.21 13.44
CA THR A 22 -29.91 -8.87 13.11
C THR A 22 -29.01 -7.83 12.45
N ALA A 23 -27.71 -8.11 12.48
CA ALA A 23 -26.64 -7.25 12.01
C ALA A 23 -27.05 -6.35 10.84
N GLN A 24 -27.21 -5.06 11.11
CA GLN A 24 -27.42 -4.08 10.06
C GLN A 24 -26.07 -3.44 9.78
N CYS A 25 -25.61 -3.50 8.53
CA CYS A 25 -24.39 -2.83 8.07
C CYS A 25 -24.54 -1.30 8.05
N PHE A 26 -24.76 -0.72 9.23
CA PHE A 26 -24.49 0.67 9.49
C PHE A 26 -23.07 0.74 10.06
N PRO A 27 -22.15 1.50 9.43
CA PRO A 27 -20.82 1.69 10.00
C PRO A 27 -20.96 2.25 11.41
N VAL A 28 -20.19 1.70 12.35
CA VAL A 28 -20.24 2.08 13.76
C VAL A 28 -19.56 3.45 13.95
N ASP A 29 -18.53 3.71 13.14
CA ASP A 29 -17.76 4.96 13.10
C ASP A 29 -17.86 5.66 11.73
N ASP A 30 -19.08 5.99 11.29
CA ASP A 30 -19.39 6.87 10.14
C ASP A 30 -18.72 6.47 8.78
N ASN A 31 -18.73 7.39 7.81
CA ASN A 31 -18.15 7.22 6.47
C ASN A 31 -16.75 7.85 6.39
N ILE A 32 -15.81 7.10 5.82
CA ILE A 32 -14.48 7.57 5.39
C ILE A 32 -14.60 8.07 3.95
N ASP A 33 -14.36 9.36 3.78
CA ASP A 33 -14.28 10.01 2.47
C ASP A 33 -12.84 9.92 1.96
N ILE A 34 -12.52 8.90 1.15
CA ILE A 34 -11.12 8.66 0.74
C ILE A 34 -10.58 9.74 -0.21
N TYR A 35 -11.46 10.49 -0.88
CA TYR A 35 -11.10 11.68 -1.66
C TYR A 35 -10.56 12.82 -0.82
N ASP A 36 -10.83 12.80 0.49
CA ASP A 36 -10.26 13.76 1.41
C ASP A 36 -8.80 13.39 1.78
N LEU A 37 -8.24 12.25 1.34
CA LEU A 37 -6.80 11.94 1.50
C LEU A 37 -5.94 13.05 0.90
N ASP A 38 -6.19 13.47 -0.35
CA ASP A 38 -5.55 14.62 -1.01
C ASP A 38 -5.64 15.96 -0.22
N SER A 39 -6.57 16.03 0.73
CA SER A 39 -6.84 17.17 1.61
C SER A 39 -6.22 16.96 3.01
N GLN A 40 -5.91 15.72 3.39
CA GLN A 40 -5.16 15.38 4.60
C GLN A 40 -3.65 15.65 4.46
N PRO A 41 -2.94 15.94 5.56
CA PRO A 41 -1.48 16.10 5.52
C PRO A 41 -0.77 14.83 5.03
N ASN A 42 0.00 14.96 3.95
CA ASN A 42 0.78 13.88 3.32
C ASN A 42 -0.07 12.73 2.71
N ASN A 43 -1.31 12.99 2.32
CA ASN A 43 -2.24 11.98 1.76
C ASN A 43 -2.50 10.80 2.70
N VAL A 44 -2.56 11.07 4.02
CA VAL A 44 -2.77 10.05 5.06
C VAL A 44 -3.84 10.47 6.07
N LEU A 45 -4.81 9.58 6.29
CA LEU A 45 -5.81 9.65 7.34
C LEU A 45 -5.37 8.79 8.54
N THR A 46 -5.62 9.27 9.75
CA THR A 46 -5.42 8.49 10.98
C THR A 46 -6.70 8.48 11.81
N LEU A 47 -7.16 7.27 12.14
CA LEU A 47 -8.36 7.00 12.93
C LEU A 47 -7.96 6.25 14.20
N THR A 48 -8.68 6.46 15.29
CA THR A 48 -8.49 5.74 16.56
C THR A 48 -9.83 5.18 17.00
N GLY A 49 -9.91 3.87 17.18
CA GLY A 49 -11.13 3.16 17.55
C GLY A 49 -10.91 2.18 18.70
N SER A 50 -11.98 1.49 19.11
CA SER A 50 -11.91 0.45 20.13
C SER A 50 -13.00 -0.59 19.87
N THR A 51 -12.63 -1.87 19.90
CA THR A 51 -13.57 -3.00 19.83
C THR A 51 -14.19 -3.33 21.20
N ASP A 52 -13.69 -2.74 22.30
CA ASP A 52 -14.30 -2.93 23.63
C ASP A 52 -15.69 -2.29 23.72
N GLY A 53 -16.70 -3.15 23.92
CA GLY A 53 -18.11 -2.76 24.00
C GLY A 53 -18.82 -2.66 22.65
N ALA A 54 -18.16 -2.98 21.53
CA ALA A 54 -18.81 -3.23 20.26
C ALA A 54 -19.67 -4.51 20.30
N GLU A 55 -20.52 -4.71 19.30
CA GLU A 55 -21.19 -6.00 19.05
C GLU A 55 -20.49 -6.69 17.88
N ASN A 56 -20.32 -8.02 17.90
CA ASN A 56 -20.00 -8.75 16.68
C ASN A 56 -21.22 -8.68 15.75
N THR A 57 -21.05 -8.08 14.58
CA THR A 57 -22.06 -7.89 13.54
C THR A 57 -21.62 -8.34 12.16
N PHE A 58 -20.31 -8.38 11.87
CA PHE A 58 -19.77 -8.83 10.59
C PHE A 58 -19.43 -10.32 10.62
N ALA A 59 -19.86 -11.07 9.59
CA ALA A 59 -19.57 -12.50 9.50
C ALA A 59 -19.60 -12.99 8.04
N ILE A 60 -18.63 -13.82 7.66
CA ILE A 60 -18.57 -14.49 6.36
C ILE A 60 -19.05 -15.95 6.54
N PRO A 61 -20.32 -16.30 6.21
CA PRO A 61 -20.90 -17.58 6.62
C PRO A 61 -20.36 -18.74 5.79
N GLY A 62 -19.42 -19.47 6.38
CA GLY A 62 -18.76 -20.59 5.74
C GLY A 62 -17.43 -20.25 5.09
N GLY A 63 -16.82 -19.12 5.49
CA GLY A 63 -15.47 -18.74 5.08
C GLY A 63 -14.50 -19.92 5.23
N THR A 64 -13.83 -20.25 4.14
CA THR A 64 -13.15 -21.55 3.98
C THR A 64 -11.70 -21.55 4.44
N LEU A 65 -11.21 -20.41 4.94
CA LEU A 65 -9.80 -20.13 5.20
C LEU A 65 -9.55 -19.90 6.70
N ASP A 66 -8.41 -20.41 7.19
CA ASP A 66 -7.97 -20.34 8.59
C ASP A 66 -7.39 -18.93 8.95
N GLY A 67 -8.00 -17.84 8.47
CA GLY A 67 -7.41 -16.49 8.56
C GLY A 67 -8.37 -15.35 8.91
N LEU A 68 -9.43 -15.12 8.12
CA LEU A 68 -10.36 -13.99 8.31
C LEU A 68 -11.79 -14.48 8.55
N GLN A 69 -12.15 -14.71 9.82
CA GLN A 69 -13.47 -15.24 10.20
C GLN A 69 -14.36 -14.23 10.98
N PHE A 70 -13.85 -13.01 11.21
CA PHE A 70 -14.45 -11.96 12.04
C PHE A 70 -15.16 -12.50 13.30
N PRO A 71 -14.42 -13.20 14.20
CA PRO A 71 -15.00 -13.92 15.34
C PRO A 71 -15.32 -13.04 16.56
N ALA A 72 -14.75 -11.83 16.64
CA ALA A 72 -14.81 -10.99 17.84
C ALA A 72 -15.69 -9.73 17.60
N PRO A 73 -15.85 -8.81 18.56
CA PRO A 73 -16.57 -7.57 18.34
C PRO A 73 -15.91 -6.65 17.29
N ASP A 74 -16.57 -6.48 16.15
CA ASP A 74 -16.06 -5.68 15.03
C ASP A 74 -16.32 -4.17 15.15
N MET A 75 -15.44 -3.40 14.50
CA MET A 75 -15.62 -1.99 14.16
C MET A 75 -15.63 -1.84 12.64
N ILE A 76 -16.76 -1.36 12.11
CA ILE A 76 -17.01 -1.21 10.67
C ILE A 76 -16.98 0.27 10.28
N TYR A 77 -16.16 0.60 9.29
CA TYR A 77 -16.12 1.89 8.60
C TYR A 77 -16.62 1.73 7.15
N GLU A 78 -17.34 2.72 6.61
CA GLU A 78 -17.77 2.74 5.20
C GLU A 78 -16.84 3.63 4.37
N MET A 79 -16.19 3.08 3.35
CA MET A 79 -15.29 3.78 2.44
C MET A 79 -15.92 3.87 1.04
N VAL A 80 -15.87 5.03 0.39
CA VAL A 80 -16.50 5.26 -0.94
C VAL A 80 -15.44 5.66 -1.95
N VAL A 81 -15.47 5.05 -3.14
CA VAL A 81 -14.69 5.43 -4.33
C VAL A 81 -15.67 5.94 -5.40
N GLU A 82 -15.63 7.25 -5.68
CA GLU A 82 -16.39 7.95 -6.72
C GLU A 82 -16.15 7.39 -8.15
N PRO A 83 -17.11 7.57 -9.08
CA PRO A 83 -17.00 7.08 -10.45
C PRO A 83 -15.93 7.80 -11.30
N GLY A 84 -14.81 7.12 -11.51
CA GLY A 84 -13.77 7.52 -12.46
C GLY A 84 -12.36 7.41 -11.91
N ASP A 85 -12.23 7.29 -10.59
CA ASP A 85 -10.94 7.24 -9.88
C ASP A 85 -10.64 5.82 -9.40
N THR A 86 -9.37 5.54 -9.16
CA THR A 86 -8.87 4.28 -8.63
C THR A 86 -7.76 4.58 -7.64
N PHE A 87 -7.74 3.89 -6.50
CA PHE A 87 -6.68 4.05 -5.51
C PHE A 87 -5.92 2.76 -5.32
N ASN A 88 -4.62 2.88 -5.05
CA ASN A 88 -3.81 1.79 -4.51
C ASN A 88 -3.48 2.16 -3.06
N ILE A 89 -4.05 1.46 -2.08
CA ILE A 89 -4.04 1.91 -0.68
C ILE A 89 -3.25 0.98 0.24
N PHE A 90 -2.76 1.60 1.32
CA PHE A 90 -2.15 0.99 2.47
C PHE A 90 -3.04 1.21 3.69
N ILE A 91 -3.24 0.16 4.50
CA ILE A 91 -3.88 0.27 5.81
C ILE A 91 -3.02 -0.40 6.87
N ASP A 92 -2.72 0.35 7.93
CA ASP A 92 -1.78 0.00 8.98
C ASP A 92 -2.41 0.15 10.37
N LEU A 93 -2.36 -0.94 11.16
CA LEU A 93 -2.82 -0.99 12.55
C LEU A 93 -1.66 -0.94 13.59
N CYS A 94 -0.40 -0.98 13.14
CA CYS A 94 0.80 -1.01 13.99
C CYS A 94 0.98 0.19 14.94
N PRO A 95 0.58 1.44 14.62
CA PRO A 95 0.90 2.60 15.45
C PRO A 95 0.26 2.63 16.84
N GLY A 96 -0.73 1.79 17.12
CA GLY A 96 -1.44 1.84 18.41
C GLY A 96 -2.44 0.72 18.69
N THR A 97 -2.24 -0.49 18.17
CA THR A 97 -3.09 -1.65 18.44
C THR A 97 -2.58 -2.46 19.63
N ASN A 98 -3.48 -2.83 20.56
CA ASN A 98 -3.14 -3.49 21.82
C ASN A 98 -3.76 -4.88 22.02
N PHE A 99 -4.26 -5.50 20.94
CA PHE A 99 -4.85 -6.83 20.89
C PHE A 99 -4.47 -7.52 19.58
N ASP A 100 -4.64 -8.85 19.50
CA ASP A 100 -4.46 -9.58 18.25
C ASP A 100 -5.63 -9.25 17.32
N ALA A 101 -5.36 -8.52 16.24
CA ALA A 101 -6.36 -7.89 15.37
C ALA A 101 -6.38 -8.50 13.97
N SER A 102 -7.49 -8.37 13.28
CA SER A 102 -7.66 -8.70 11.86
C SER A 102 -8.27 -7.50 11.13
N ILE A 103 -7.88 -7.31 9.87
CA ILE A 103 -8.49 -6.30 9.00
C ILE A 103 -9.06 -6.92 7.73
N GLY A 104 -10.32 -6.62 7.47
CA GLY A 104 -11.01 -6.92 6.23
C GLY A 104 -11.25 -5.65 5.42
N ILE A 105 -11.11 -5.77 4.10
CA ILE A 105 -11.61 -4.78 3.15
C ILE A 105 -12.56 -5.54 2.24
N ILE A 106 -13.84 -5.17 2.23
CA ILE A 106 -14.91 -5.96 1.60
C ILE A 106 -15.70 -5.06 0.65
N HIS A 107 -15.91 -5.52 -0.59
CA HIS A 107 -16.87 -4.91 -1.51
C HIS A 107 -18.26 -4.92 -0.89
N ARG A 108 -18.88 -3.74 -0.74
CA ARG A 108 -20.23 -3.63 -0.18
C ARG A 108 -21.33 -4.10 -1.13
N GLU A 109 -21.05 -4.18 -2.44
CA GLU A 109 -22.07 -4.49 -3.44
C GLU A 109 -22.79 -5.81 -3.10
N ASP A 110 -24.11 -5.82 -3.18
CA ASP A 110 -25.00 -6.91 -2.75
C ASP A 110 -24.96 -7.35 -1.26
N ILE A 111 -24.14 -6.73 -0.39
CA ILE A 111 -24.22 -6.90 1.08
C ILE A 111 -25.39 -6.07 1.66
N THR A 112 -26.31 -6.75 2.35
CA THR A 112 -27.56 -6.18 2.90
C THR A 112 -27.82 -6.48 4.37
N ASP A 113 -27.19 -7.53 4.90
CA ASP A 113 -27.03 -7.91 6.30
C ASP A 113 -25.57 -8.35 6.44
N CYS A 114 -24.87 -7.94 7.49
CA CYS A 114 -23.41 -8.15 7.58
C CYS A 114 -23.02 -9.62 7.81
N ALA A 115 -24.02 -10.49 8.04
CA ALA A 115 -23.90 -11.94 7.98
C ALA A 115 -24.28 -12.53 6.59
N ASN A 116 -24.22 -11.76 5.49
CA ASN A 116 -24.45 -12.24 4.12
C ASN A 116 -23.23 -12.11 3.17
N ALA A 117 -22.11 -11.56 3.65
CA ALA A 117 -20.86 -11.49 2.90
C ALA A 117 -20.30 -12.89 2.60
N THR A 118 -19.53 -13.01 1.53
CA THR A 118 -18.87 -14.24 1.05
C THR A 118 -17.37 -14.04 0.92
N ASP A 119 -16.61 -15.13 0.78
CA ASP A 119 -15.16 -15.07 0.59
C ASP A 119 -14.81 -14.22 -0.66
N GLU A 120 -15.64 -14.30 -1.70
CA GLU A 120 -15.50 -13.54 -2.95
C GLU A 120 -15.77 -12.03 -2.84
N ASP A 121 -16.36 -11.55 -1.75
CA ASP A 121 -16.58 -10.11 -1.53
C ASP A 121 -15.31 -9.43 -0.97
N ILE A 122 -14.31 -10.19 -0.49
CA ILE A 122 -13.05 -9.67 0.06
C ILE A 122 -12.20 -9.06 -1.08
N VAL A 123 -11.75 -7.81 -0.89
CA VAL A 123 -10.83 -7.16 -1.83
C VAL A 123 -9.51 -7.92 -1.87
N GLY A 124 -9.05 -8.25 -3.08
CA GLY A 124 -7.84 -9.05 -3.30
C GLY A 124 -8.05 -10.56 -3.16
N TYR A 125 -9.29 -11.05 -3.08
CA TYR A 125 -9.56 -12.50 -3.07
C TYR A 125 -9.02 -13.18 -4.34
N PRO A 126 -8.05 -14.12 -4.24
CA PRO A 126 -7.37 -14.66 -5.41
C PRO A 126 -8.18 -15.76 -6.12
N ASP A 127 -8.02 -15.84 -7.45
CA ASP A 127 -8.66 -16.83 -8.32
C ASP A 127 -8.41 -18.31 -7.92
N ASP A 128 -7.35 -18.60 -7.16
CA ASP A 128 -7.02 -19.94 -6.68
C ASP A 128 -7.70 -20.31 -5.35
N GLY A 129 -8.41 -19.37 -4.74
CA GLY A 129 -9.15 -19.53 -3.48
C GLY A 129 -8.27 -19.64 -2.25
N PHE A 130 -7.00 -19.23 -2.31
CA PHE A 130 -6.10 -19.21 -1.16
C PHE A 130 -5.69 -17.79 -0.81
N PHE A 131 -6.58 -17.07 -0.10
CA PHE A 131 -6.25 -15.74 0.44
C PHE A 131 -5.05 -15.87 1.37
N THR A 132 -3.88 -15.43 0.88
CA THR A 132 -2.74 -15.16 1.74
C THR A 132 -3.09 -13.85 2.43
N GLU A 133 -3.69 -13.98 3.60
CA GLU A 133 -4.14 -12.89 4.43
C GLU A 133 -3.07 -11.80 4.59
N TRP A 134 -3.51 -10.58 4.91
CA TRP A 134 -2.76 -9.37 5.28
C TRP A 134 -1.84 -9.53 6.51
N ARG A 135 -1.11 -10.66 6.58
CA ARG A 135 -0.19 -11.10 7.62
C ARG A 135 1.23 -10.60 7.36
N ASP A 136 1.42 -9.30 7.25
CA ASP A 136 2.75 -8.67 7.24
C ASP A 136 3.21 -8.27 8.68
N SER A 137 2.68 -8.96 9.69
CA SER A 137 2.84 -8.65 11.13
C SER A 137 4.26 -8.82 11.69
N ASN A 138 5.22 -9.16 10.83
CA ASN A 138 6.62 -9.40 11.17
C ASN A 138 7.60 -8.62 10.26
N GLY A 139 7.09 -7.93 9.23
CA GLY A 139 7.88 -7.06 8.35
C GLY A 139 7.83 -5.63 8.85
N LEU A 140 6.69 -4.97 8.63
CA LEU A 140 6.49 -3.54 8.92
C LEU A 140 5.90 -3.28 10.32
N CYS A 141 5.57 -4.32 11.08
CA CYS A 141 4.86 -4.24 12.36
C CYS A 141 5.65 -4.86 13.52
N PRO A 142 5.56 -4.30 14.75
CA PRO A 142 5.85 -5.05 15.96
C PRO A 142 4.66 -5.97 16.34
N ASP A 143 4.96 -7.13 16.93
CA ASP A 143 3.94 -8.02 17.52
C ASP A 143 3.04 -7.27 18.52
N SER A 144 1.72 -7.55 18.52
CA SER A 144 0.81 -7.16 19.59
C SER A 144 1.19 -7.84 20.92
N ASP A 145 1.19 -7.06 22.01
CA ASP A 145 1.58 -7.56 23.34
C ASP A 145 0.36 -7.88 24.22
N TYR A 146 -0.15 -9.12 24.20
CA TYR A 146 -0.82 -9.69 25.38
C TYR A 146 -0.85 -11.24 25.46
N GLY A 147 -0.48 -11.82 26.62
CA GLY A 147 -0.49 -13.27 26.89
C GLY A 147 -1.79 -13.83 27.51
N GLU A 148 -1.94 -15.14 27.78
CA GLU A 148 -0.94 -16.22 27.86
C GLU A 148 -0.75 -17.06 26.58
N ILE A 149 0.51 -17.09 26.15
CA ILE A 149 1.06 -17.84 25.01
C ILE A 149 0.93 -19.36 25.20
N ALA A 150 0.32 -20.04 24.22
CA ALA A 150 0.59 -21.46 23.98
C ALA A 150 1.78 -21.62 23.01
N PRO A 151 2.53 -22.74 23.03
CA PRO A 151 3.64 -22.95 22.10
C PRO A 151 3.12 -23.06 20.65
N GLY A 152 3.29 -22.00 19.88
CA GLY A 152 2.71 -21.84 18.54
C GLY A 152 1.86 -20.56 18.35
N ASN A 153 1.78 -19.68 19.35
CA ASN A 153 1.19 -18.34 19.21
C ASN A 153 2.27 -17.31 18.85
N ASP A 154 2.06 -16.61 17.75
CA ASP A 154 2.66 -15.31 17.46
C ASP A 154 1.56 -14.24 17.72
N GLY A 155 1.94 -13.03 18.16
CA GLY A 155 0.99 -11.91 18.26
C GLY A 155 0.67 -11.40 16.86
N PHE A 156 -0.54 -10.89 16.63
CA PHE A 156 -0.97 -10.51 15.29
C PHE A 156 -1.52 -9.08 15.18
N VAL A 157 -0.82 -8.23 14.44
CA VAL A 157 -1.32 -6.93 13.97
C VAL A 157 -1.18 -6.89 12.43
N PRO A 158 -2.28 -6.72 11.69
CA PRO A 158 -2.29 -6.87 10.24
C PRO A 158 -1.96 -5.57 9.52
N LEU A 159 -1.54 -5.72 8.27
CA LEU A 159 -1.17 -4.65 7.35
C LEU A 159 -1.72 -4.98 5.97
N ALA A 160 -2.67 -4.18 5.48
CA ALA A 160 -3.17 -4.32 4.13
C ALA A 160 -2.31 -3.45 3.20
N ARG A 161 -1.68 -4.07 2.19
CA ARG A 161 -0.72 -3.45 1.27
C ARG A 161 -1.16 -3.67 -0.17
N ASP A 162 -0.83 -2.77 -1.08
CA ASP A 162 -1.15 -2.91 -2.50
C ASP A 162 -2.65 -3.22 -2.77
N VAL A 163 -3.51 -2.56 -2.01
CA VAL A 163 -4.97 -2.75 -2.11
C VAL A 163 -5.52 -1.86 -3.21
N TYR A 164 -5.68 -2.44 -4.41
CA TYR A 164 -6.31 -1.77 -5.54
C TYR A 164 -7.83 -1.68 -5.35
N LEU A 165 -8.35 -0.46 -5.40
CA LEU A 165 -9.76 -0.14 -5.29
C LEU A 165 -10.27 0.51 -6.60
N GLU A 166 -11.29 -0.12 -7.19
CA GLU A 166 -12.07 0.44 -8.29
C GLU A 166 -13.22 1.34 -7.75
N PRO A 167 -13.91 2.13 -8.60
CA PRO A 167 -15.10 2.85 -8.20
C PRO A 167 -16.17 1.96 -7.56
N GLY A 168 -16.59 2.30 -6.34
CA GLY A 168 -17.45 1.44 -5.54
C GLY A 168 -17.71 1.94 -4.13
N THR A 169 -18.23 1.05 -3.29
CA THR A 169 -18.31 1.27 -1.84
C THR A 169 -17.81 0.02 -1.16
N TYR A 170 -17.08 0.22 -0.07
CA TYR A 170 -16.32 -0.79 0.63
C TYR A 170 -16.60 -0.68 2.14
N TYR A 171 -16.49 -1.80 2.83
CA TYR A 171 -16.37 -1.83 4.28
C TYR A 171 -14.92 -2.10 4.66
N ILE A 172 -14.39 -1.30 5.58
CA ILE A 172 -13.18 -1.65 6.33
C ILE A 172 -13.65 -2.19 7.68
N VAL A 173 -13.30 -3.43 7.97
CA VAL A 173 -13.70 -4.15 9.19
C VAL A 173 -12.45 -4.40 10.01
N VAL A 174 -12.36 -3.77 11.18
CA VAL A 174 -11.33 -4.07 12.19
C VAL A 174 -11.97 -4.95 13.25
N ASP A 175 -11.40 -6.14 13.46
CA ASP A 175 -11.88 -7.10 14.47
C ASP A 175 -10.69 -7.75 15.21
N GLY A 176 -10.94 -8.60 16.20
CA GLY A 176 -9.94 -9.48 16.80
C GLY A 176 -9.71 -10.77 16.01
N ASP A 177 -8.47 -11.24 15.91
CA ASP A 177 -8.09 -12.50 15.23
C ASP A 177 -8.74 -13.75 15.87
N ASN A 178 -9.13 -13.66 17.15
CA ASN A 178 -9.74 -14.76 17.89
C ASN A 178 -10.91 -14.30 18.78
N ASP A 179 -11.82 -15.24 19.08
CA ASP A 179 -12.92 -15.11 20.06
C ASP A 179 -12.48 -14.34 21.34
N GLY A 180 -12.91 -13.07 21.45
CA GLY A 180 -12.65 -12.24 22.63
C GLY A 180 -11.32 -11.49 22.67
N ALA A 181 -10.55 -11.48 21.58
CA ALA A 181 -9.52 -10.48 21.35
C ALA A 181 -10.22 -9.12 21.09
N ILE A 182 -10.09 -8.20 22.04
CA ILE A 182 -10.68 -6.86 21.99
C ILE A 182 -9.70 -5.85 22.57
N GLY A 183 -9.78 -4.61 22.10
CA GLY A 183 -8.93 -3.54 22.60
C GLY A 183 -9.05 -2.26 21.79
N ASP A 184 -8.08 -1.37 22.01
CA ASP A 184 -7.96 -0.10 21.30
C ASP A 184 -7.02 -0.27 20.10
N PHE A 185 -7.29 0.45 19.02
CA PHE A 185 -6.45 0.48 17.83
C PHE A 185 -6.25 1.90 17.29
N THR A 186 -5.16 2.07 16.54
CA THR A 186 -4.93 3.24 15.68
C THR A 186 -4.75 2.74 14.26
N MET A 187 -5.62 3.18 13.36
CA MET A 187 -5.62 2.81 11.95
C MET A 187 -5.12 3.98 11.11
N VAL A 188 -4.06 3.76 10.36
CA VAL A 188 -3.51 4.69 9.37
C VAL A 188 -3.94 4.20 7.98
N ILE A 189 -4.53 5.07 7.18
CA ILE A 189 -4.93 4.81 5.79
C ILE A 189 -4.24 5.84 4.91
N GLY A 190 -3.62 5.41 3.82
CA GLY A 190 -3.10 6.33 2.81
C GLY A 190 -2.84 5.65 1.48
N GLU A 191 -2.50 6.45 0.48
CA GLU A 191 -2.09 5.95 -0.83
C GLU A 191 -0.67 5.34 -0.77
N MET A 192 -0.47 4.25 -1.50
CA MET A 192 0.84 3.62 -1.68
C MET A 192 1.84 4.61 -2.30
N LEU A 193 3.11 4.49 -1.93
CA LEU A 193 4.16 5.33 -2.50
C LEU A 193 4.53 4.83 -3.90
N GLU A 194 4.55 5.72 -4.89
CA GLU A 194 4.76 5.36 -6.29
C GLU A 194 5.77 6.31 -6.97
N PHE A 195 6.34 5.86 -8.10
CA PHE A 195 7.11 6.73 -8.99
C PHE A 195 6.13 7.57 -9.83
N ASP A 196 6.33 8.89 -9.89
CA ASP A 196 5.43 9.84 -10.58
C ASP A 196 5.87 10.05 -12.04
N ASP A 197 7.11 10.53 -12.26
CA ASP A 197 7.65 10.84 -13.58
C ASP A 197 9.20 10.76 -13.58
N TYR A 198 9.82 10.75 -14.76
CA TYR A 198 11.28 10.81 -14.89
C TYR A 198 11.76 11.83 -15.93
N SER A 199 12.94 12.40 -15.67
CA SER A 199 13.66 13.27 -16.60
C SER A 199 15.05 12.69 -16.89
N LEU A 200 15.25 12.19 -18.10
CA LEU A 200 16.52 11.63 -18.56
C LEU A 200 17.47 12.71 -19.11
N HIS A 201 18.75 12.67 -18.71
CA HIS A 201 19.77 13.55 -19.28
C HIS A 201 20.02 13.27 -20.77
N GLU A 202 20.22 14.32 -21.59
CA GLU A 202 20.46 14.27 -23.06
C GLU A 202 21.60 13.36 -23.57
N GLN A 203 22.40 12.80 -22.66
CA GLN A 203 23.53 11.91 -22.96
C GLN A 203 23.50 10.64 -22.07
N ASN A 204 22.32 10.26 -21.57
CA ASN A 204 22.05 9.14 -20.65
C ASN A 204 22.93 9.14 -19.38
N GLN A 205 23.49 10.28 -18.96
CA GLN A 205 24.45 10.34 -17.85
C GLN A 205 23.82 10.09 -16.47
N TYR A 206 22.54 10.45 -16.34
CA TYR A 206 21.71 10.25 -15.16
C TYR A 206 20.25 10.31 -15.57
N VAL A 207 19.39 9.75 -14.72
CA VAL A 207 17.94 10.00 -14.72
C VAL A 207 17.57 10.65 -13.40
N ASP A 208 16.71 11.66 -13.45
CA ASP A 208 16.05 12.25 -12.29
C ASP A 208 14.67 11.62 -12.16
N ILE A 209 14.32 11.09 -10.99
CA ILE A 209 13.04 10.39 -10.73
C ILE A 209 12.24 11.21 -9.72
N THR A 210 10.97 11.45 -10.03
CA THR A 210 9.99 12.11 -9.17
C THR A 210 9.10 11.06 -8.49
N PHE A 211 8.63 11.35 -7.28
CA PHE A 211 7.80 10.45 -6.49
C PHE A 211 6.49 11.13 -6.06
N THR A 212 5.42 10.36 -5.88
CA THR A 212 4.11 10.87 -5.45
C THR A 212 4.13 11.52 -4.06
N SER A 213 5.13 11.19 -3.23
CA SER A 213 5.38 11.83 -1.93
C SER A 213 6.87 11.86 -1.60
N PRO A 214 7.32 12.71 -0.65
CA PRO A 214 8.72 12.73 -0.24
C PRO A 214 9.14 11.36 0.32
N VAL A 215 10.18 10.78 -0.28
CA VAL A 215 10.71 9.45 0.09
C VAL A 215 11.69 9.57 1.25
N TYR A 216 11.58 8.65 2.20
CA TYR A 216 12.43 8.40 3.36
C TYR A 216 12.91 6.93 3.33
N GLY A 217 13.74 6.54 4.28
CA GLY A 217 14.11 5.15 4.53
C GLY A 217 13.86 4.80 6.00
N VAL A 218 13.84 3.52 6.33
CA VAL A 218 13.52 3.03 7.67
C VAL A 218 14.78 2.56 8.41
N SER A 219 14.85 2.66 9.73
CA SER A 219 15.95 2.00 10.45
C SER A 219 15.75 0.48 10.51
N ASN A 220 16.83 -0.29 10.38
CA ASN A 220 16.78 -1.76 10.41
C ASN A 220 16.57 -2.34 11.83
N ASP A 221 16.04 -1.56 12.77
CA ASP A 221 15.70 -2.00 14.12
C ASP A 221 14.17 -2.12 14.31
N ALA A 222 13.77 -2.94 15.29
CA ALA A 222 12.39 -3.32 15.52
C ALA A 222 11.49 -2.21 16.11
N THR A 223 11.85 -0.93 15.89
CA THR A 223 11.04 0.23 16.29
C THR A 223 10.39 0.94 15.11
N TRP A 224 10.77 0.62 13.86
CA TRP A 224 10.24 1.27 12.65
C TRP A 224 10.29 2.81 12.71
N ASP A 225 11.27 3.35 13.44
CA ASP A 225 11.52 4.78 13.49
C ASP A 225 11.89 5.26 12.07
N LEU A 226 11.22 6.33 11.61
CA LEU A 226 11.54 6.98 10.33
C LEU A 226 13.02 7.37 10.33
N GLY A 227 13.76 6.63 9.50
CA GLY A 227 15.13 6.28 9.79
C GLY A 227 16.14 7.04 8.95
N TRP A 228 17.39 6.59 9.05
CA TRP A 228 18.50 7.13 8.29
C TRP A 228 18.53 6.41 6.95
N PRO A 229 18.20 7.07 5.83
CA PRO A 229 18.19 6.41 4.55
C PRO A 229 19.63 6.26 4.05
N MET A 230 19.86 5.09 3.47
CA MET A 230 20.99 4.72 2.62
C MET A 230 22.37 4.59 3.31
N ASP A 231 22.43 4.13 4.56
CA ASP A 231 23.71 3.99 5.30
C ASP A 231 24.44 2.63 5.13
N SER A 232 23.93 1.69 4.32
CA SER A 232 24.64 0.42 4.01
C SER A 232 25.84 0.60 3.06
N GLY A 233 25.99 1.78 2.47
CA GLY A 233 27.22 2.25 1.83
C GLY A 233 27.54 3.67 2.28
N ASN A 234 28.82 4.00 2.44
CA ASN A 234 29.25 5.39 2.62
C ASN A 234 30.17 5.80 1.46
N PRO A 235 29.66 6.55 0.46
CA PRO A 235 28.32 7.12 0.36
C PRO A 235 27.23 6.10 -0.03
N ALA A 236 26.00 6.47 0.28
CA ALA A 236 24.74 5.83 -0.11
C ALA A 236 24.74 5.33 -1.56
N SER A 237 24.39 4.06 -1.79
CA SER A 237 24.21 3.51 -3.14
C SER A 237 22.73 3.36 -3.49
N ALA A 238 22.35 3.66 -4.74
CA ALA A 238 20.98 3.43 -5.21
C ALA A 238 20.55 1.98 -4.98
N ALA A 239 21.48 1.07 -5.26
CA ALA A 239 21.33 -0.39 -5.23
C ALA A 239 21.01 -0.98 -3.83
N ASP A 240 20.94 -0.16 -2.79
CA ASP A 240 20.46 -0.56 -1.47
C ASP A 240 18.93 -0.39 -1.31
N TYR A 241 18.27 0.45 -2.13
CA TYR A 241 16.87 0.92 -1.98
C TYR A 241 16.05 0.74 -3.26
N PHE A 242 16.72 0.79 -4.41
CA PHE A 242 16.15 0.73 -5.73
C PHE A 242 17.01 -0.18 -6.60
N GLU A 243 16.40 -1.08 -7.36
CA GLU A 243 17.09 -1.87 -8.36
C GLU A 243 16.78 -1.32 -9.76
N PHE A 244 17.82 -1.23 -10.60
CA PHE A 244 17.65 -0.98 -12.02
C PHE A 244 17.95 -2.27 -12.78
N THR A 245 17.15 -2.61 -13.79
CA THR A 245 17.37 -3.77 -14.65
C THR A 245 17.26 -3.39 -16.14
N GLN A 246 17.76 -4.27 -17.02
CA GLN A 246 17.53 -4.23 -18.46
C GLN A 246 16.33 -5.12 -18.83
N GLU A 247 15.75 -4.98 -20.03
CA GLU A 247 14.67 -5.86 -20.57
C GLU A 247 14.89 -7.38 -20.39
N ASN A 248 16.14 -7.82 -20.29
CA ASN A 248 16.53 -9.22 -20.09
C ASN A 248 16.64 -9.63 -18.60
N GLY A 249 16.18 -8.79 -17.67
CA GLY A 249 16.24 -8.98 -16.22
C GLY A 249 17.66 -8.95 -15.64
N GLN A 250 18.68 -8.46 -16.38
CA GLN A 250 20.03 -8.30 -15.83
C GLN A 250 20.16 -6.96 -15.11
N PRO A 251 20.76 -6.93 -13.90
CA PRO A 251 21.00 -5.69 -13.16
C PRO A 251 21.75 -4.65 -13.99
N PHE A 252 21.29 -3.42 -13.91
CA PHE A 252 21.87 -2.26 -14.56
C PHE A 252 22.63 -1.41 -13.53
N PRO A 253 23.93 -1.11 -13.75
CA PRO A 253 24.74 -0.44 -12.74
C PRO A 253 24.48 1.07 -12.68
N THR A 254 24.18 1.56 -11.47
CA THR A 254 24.01 2.98 -11.16
C THR A 254 25.09 3.48 -10.19
N GLY A 255 25.24 4.80 -10.12
CA GLY A 255 26.17 5.48 -9.22
C GLY A 255 25.57 5.79 -7.84
N THR A 256 26.31 6.57 -7.06
CA THR A 256 25.82 7.19 -5.82
C THR A 256 24.64 8.12 -6.13
N VAL A 257 23.51 7.93 -5.44
CA VAL A 257 22.34 8.81 -5.58
C VAL A 257 22.66 10.18 -5.05
N THR A 258 22.13 11.21 -5.72
CA THR A 258 22.35 12.61 -5.37
C THR A 258 21.04 13.37 -5.41
N GLN A 259 21.03 14.58 -4.84
CA GLN A 259 19.99 15.55 -5.14
C GLN A 259 20.10 15.97 -6.62
N VAL A 260 19.01 16.42 -7.24
CA VAL A 260 19.03 16.90 -8.65
C VAL A 260 19.91 18.13 -8.90
N ASN A 261 20.29 18.85 -7.84
CA ASN A 261 21.32 19.90 -7.89
C ASN A 261 22.78 19.35 -7.90
N GLY A 262 22.96 18.02 -7.88
CA GLY A 262 24.24 17.32 -7.85
C GLY A 262 24.95 17.31 -6.49
N GLN A 263 24.32 17.78 -5.42
CA GLN A 263 24.85 17.62 -4.05
C GLN A 263 24.59 16.20 -3.52
N PRO A 264 25.42 15.71 -2.59
CA PRO A 264 25.09 14.52 -1.80
C PRO A 264 23.76 14.70 -1.05
N LEU A 265 23.11 13.58 -0.74
CA LEU A 265 21.92 13.59 0.12
C LEU A 265 22.29 14.10 1.53
N GLU A 266 21.45 14.96 2.09
CA GLU A 266 21.60 15.47 3.45
C GLU A 266 21.16 14.40 4.44
N ASN A 267 22.05 13.98 5.34
CA ASN A 267 21.82 12.82 6.20
C ASN A 267 21.51 13.16 7.67
N ASN A 268 21.37 14.45 8.03
CA ASN A 268 21.03 14.84 9.42
C ASN A 268 20.49 16.28 9.54
N PRO A 269 19.17 16.48 9.74
CA PRO A 269 18.11 15.49 9.52
C PRO A 269 18.00 15.17 8.02
N TYR A 270 17.49 14.00 7.67
CA TYR A 270 17.11 13.74 6.28
C TYR A 270 15.81 14.50 5.97
N PRO A 271 15.74 15.31 4.91
CA PRO A 271 14.57 16.16 4.65
C PRO A 271 13.37 15.39 4.08
N GLY A 272 13.62 14.21 3.50
CA GLY A 272 12.72 13.60 2.51
C GLY A 272 12.97 14.20 1.13
N TYR A 273 12.92 13.40 0.08
CA TYR A 273 13.11 13.88 -1.28
C TYR A 273 11.94 13.47 -2.17
N THR A 274 11.30 14.45 -2.78
CA THR A 274 10.29 14.25 -3.84
C THR A 274 10.92 13.97 -5.20
N GLU A 275 12.23 14.20 -5.34
CA GLU A 275 12.98 14.01 -6.58
C GLU A 275 14.43 13.60 -6.26
N LEU A 276 14.93 12.54 -6.90
CA LEU A 276 16.28 11.99 -6.70
C LEU A 276 16.99 11.75 -8.03
N ARG A 277 18.30 12.06 -8.07
CA ARG A 277 19.16 11.83 -9.24
C ARG A 277 19.92 10.52 -9.13
N PHE A 278 19.75 9.67 -10.12
CA PHE A 278 20.40 8.37 -10.29
C PHE A 278 21.41 8.43 -11.45
N PRO A 279 22.73 8.53 -11.18
CA PRO A 279 23.75 8.47 -12.23
C PRO A 279 23.78 7.08 -12.89
N LEU A 280 23.78 7.02 -14.22
CA LEU A 280 23.82 5.76 -14.97
C LEU A 280 25.28 5.41 -15.34
N ILE A 281 25.71 4.16 -15.12
CA ILE A 281 27.10 3.74 -15.38
C ILE A 281 27.16 2.92 -16.68
N ASN A 282 27.87 3.44 -17.68
CA ASN A 282 27.95 2.85 -19.03
C ASN A 282 26.56 2.53 -19.63
N PRO A 283 25.65 3.51 -19.70
CA PRO A 283 24.35 3.31 -20.32
C PRO A 283 24.50 2.87 -21.78
N PRO A 284 23.60 2.01 -22.28
CA PRO A 284 23.40 1.83 -23.70
C PRO A 284 23.14 3.15 -24.43
N ALA A 285 23.40 3.11 -25.72
CA ALA A 285 23.35 4.25 -26.63
C ALA A 285 22.44 3.95 -27.85
N ASP A 286 21.67 2.87 -27.79
CA ASP A 286 20.87 2.26 -28.85
C ASP A 286 19.35 2.34 -28.56
N GLY A 287 18.93 3.32 -27.75
CA GLY A 287 17.52 3.56 -27.43
C GLY A 287 16.86 2.51 -26.52
N SER A 288 17.64 1.63 -25.87
CA SER A 288 17.10 0.55 -25.04
C SER A 288 16.32 1.05 -23.81
N THR A 289 15.28 0.32 -23.38
CA THR A 289 14.60 0.57 -22.10
C THR A 289 15.35 -0.06 -20.92
N ILE A 290 15.41 0.65 -19.80
CA ILE A 290 15.77 0.12 -18.48
C ILE A 290 14.57 0.26 -17.53
N PHE A 291 14.50 -0.60 -16.52
CA PHE A 291 13.40 -0.67 -15.56
C PHE A 291 13.92 -0.28 -14.18
N LEU A 292 13.12 0.43 -13.40
CA LEU A 292 13.40 0.85 -12.04
C LEU A 292 12.33 0.28 -11.09
N ALA A 293 12.76 -0.50 -10.11
CA ALA A 293 11.90 -1.06 -9.08
C ALA A 293 12.34 -0.60 -7.67
N PRO A 294 11.42 -0.48 -6.69
CA PRO A 294 11.80 -0.48 -5.28
C PRO A 294 12.49 -1.81 -4.94
N LYS A 295 13.46 -1.78 -4.04
CA LYS A 295 14.19 -2.99 -3.65
C LYS A 295 13.67 -3.54 -2.32
N GLU A 296 13.27 -4.81 -2.35
CA GLU A 296 12.94 -5.56 -1.15
C GLU A 296 14.13 -5.63 -0.18
N HIS A 297 13.83 -5.54 1.12
CA HIS A 297 14.75 -5.69 2.22
C HIS A 297 14.30 -6.79 3.17
N ASP A 298 15.25 -7.60 3.65
CA ASP A 298 15.03 -8.67 4.63
C ASP A 298 15.04 -8.10 6.05
N PHE A 299 13.85 -7.87 6.61
CA PHE A 299 13.62 -7.41 7.97
C PHE A 299 13.62 -8.58 9.00
N ASN A 300 14.60 -9.50 8.89
CA ASN A 300 14.78 -10.71 9.72
C ASN A 300 13.82 -11.87 9.40
N GLY A 301 13.49 -12.07 8.13
CA GLY A 301 12.67 -13.18 7.63
C GLY A 301 11.43 -12.75 6.85
N VAL A 302 11.14 -11.44 6.83
CA VAL A 302 10.06 -10.82 6.06
C VAL A 302 10.64 -9.82 5.08
N PHE A 303 10.07 -9.76 3.88
CA PHE A 303 10.55 -8.97 2.77
C PHE A 303 9.56 -7.83 2.50
N ALA A 304 10.05 -6.60 2.52
CA ALA A 304 9.29 -5.41 2.15
C ALA A 304 10.23 -4.28 1.67
N PRO A 305 9.73 -3.25 0.97
CA PRO A 305 10.55 -2.15 0.50
C PRO A 305 11.12 -1.34 1.65
N HIS A 306 12.41 -1.03 1.55
CA HIS A 306 13.06 -0.10 2.46
C HIS A 306 12.63 1.38 2.30
N PRO A 307 12.34 1.90 1.08
CA PRO A 307 11.85 3.26 0.94
C PRO A 307 10.37 3.41 1.33
N VAL A 308 10.07 4.43 2.13
CA VAL A 308 8.72 4.76 2.66
C VAL A 308 8.42 6.26 2.57
N ASN A 309 7.17 6.68 2.75
CA ASN A 309 6.80 8.10 2.89
C ASN A 309 6.92 8.60 4.36
N LEU A 310 6.58 9.86 4.63
CA LEU A 310 6.64 10.47 5.98
C LEU A 310 5.72 9.81 7.01
N SER A 311 4.75 9.01 6.57
CA SER A 311 3.80 8.28 7.41
C SER A 311 4.13 6.79 7.52
N GLY A 312 5.27 6.34 6.98
CA GLY A 312 5.71 4.94 7.01
C GLY A 312 5.16 4.07 5.87
N ILE A 313 4.39 4.62 4.94
CA ILE A 313 3.80 3.85 3.83
C ILE A 313 4.90 3.47 2.83
N PRO A 314 5.10 2.17 2.52
CA PRO A 314 6.13 1.70 1.59
C PRO A 314 5.74 1.94 0.13
N PHE A 315 6.69 1.65 -0.76
CA PHE A 315 6.38 1.43 -2.17
C PHE A 315 5.52 0.18 -2.40
N ASN A 316 4.89 0.13 -3.58
CA ASN A 316 4.22 -1.03 -4.15
C ASN A 316 5.22 -2.11 -4.58
N ASP A 317 5.03 -3.36 -4.13
CA ASP A 317 6.04 -4.43 -4.25
C ASP A 317 6.23 -4.94 -5.68
N ASN A 318 5.34 -4.56 -6.60
CA ASN A 318 5.35 -5.01 -7.99
C ASN A 318 5.37 -3.86 -9.00
N TYR A 319 5.64 -2.63 -8.57
CA TYR A 319 5.63 -1.47 -9.46
C TYR A 319 7.02 -1.18 -10.05
N GLU A 320 7.15 -1.36 -11.36
CA GLU A 320 8.35 -1.00 -12.13
C GLU A 320 8.08 0.25 -12.99
N MET A 321 9.00 1.23 -12.96
CA MET A 321 9.01 2.36 -13.89
C MET A 321 9.87 2.04 -15.12
N GLU A 322 9.29 2.11 -16.31
CA GLU A 322 10.00 1.99 -17.59
C GLU A 322 10.68 3.31 -17.98
N ILE A 323 11.98 3.26 -18.28
CA ILE A 323 12.81 4.43 -18.63
C ILE A 323 13.43 4.19 -20.01
N GLU A 324 12.92 4.87 -21.04
CA GLU A 324 13.45 4.82 -22.41
C GLU A 324 14.74 5.63 -22.50
N LEU A 325 15.88 4.99 -22.84
CA LEU A 325 17.14 5.71 -23.00
C LEU A 325 17.19 6.48 -24.33
N ASN A 326 17.97 7.57 -24.38
CA ASN A 326 18.19 8.25 -25.66
C ASN A 326 18.99 7.36 -26.62
N GLU A 327 18.58 7.36 -27.88
CA GLU A 327 19.38 6.89 -29.02
C GLU A 327 20.54 7.89 -29.25
N LEU A 328 21.77 7.40 -29.08
CA LEU A 328 23.02 8.18 -29.11
C LEU A 328 24.07 7.55 -30.05
N SER A 329 23.72 6.49 -30.78
CA SER A 329 24.61 5.89 -31.75
C SER A 329 24.90 6.88 -32.88
N ALA A 330 26.08 6.75 -33.48
CA ALA A 330 26.44 7.60 -34.61
C ALA A 330 25.60 7.15 -35.83
N PRO A 331 24.97 8.07 -36.58
CA PRO A 331 24.17 7.72 -37.75
C PRO A 331 24.93 6.80 -38.70
N GLU A 332 24.36 5.62 -38.99
CA GLU A 332 25.01 4.65 -39.86
C GLU A 332 24.96 5.12 -41.31
N ILE A 333 25.93 4.72 -42.13
CA ILE A 333 25.91 5.03 -43.56
C ILE A 333 25.00 4.02 -44.28
N GLU A 334 23.74 4.39 -44.48
CA GLU A 334 22.80 3.60 -45.29
C GLU A 334 23.24 3.45 -46.75
N GLY A 335 23.92 4.46 -47.31
CA GLY A 335 24.49 4.32 -48.65
C GLY A 335 25.05 5.58 -49.30
N LEU A 336 25.56 5.36 -50.52
CA LEU A 336 26.06 6.41 -51.41
C LEU A 336 24.91 6.96 -52.25
N SER A 337 24.45 8.18 -51.97
CA SER A 337 23.33 8.80 -52.68
C SER A 337 23.70 9.43 -54.02
N SER A 338 24.95 9.87 -54.22
CA SER A 338 25.46 10.28 -55.54
C SER A 338 26.98 10.45 -55.59
N LEU A 339 27.64 10.09 -56.69
CA LEU A 339 28.96 10.63 -57.07
C LEU A 339 28.80 11.83 -58.02
N SER A 340 29.76 12.77 -58.01
CA SER A 340 29.88 13.79 -59.05
C SER A 340 30.42 13.21 -60.36
N GLU A 341 30.09 13.83 -61.50
CA GLU A 341 30.46 13.35 -62.85
C GLU A 341 31.98 13.21 -63.08
N ASP A 342 32.80 13.93 -62.30
CA ASP A 342 34.26 13.94 -62.32
C ASP A 342 34.90 13.07 -61.22
N ASN A 343 34.08 12.38 -60.41
CA ASN A 343 34.45 11.65 -59.20
C ASN A 343 35.21 12.48 -58.13
N SER A 344 35.11 13.81 -58.14
CA SER A 344 35.76 14.68 -57.14
C SER A 344 35.02 14.76 -55.81
N SER A 345 33.75 14.38 -55.76
CA SER A 345 32.92 14.43 -54.56
C SER A 345 31.88 13.31 -54.53
N VAL A 346 31.41 12.99 -53.32
CA VAL A 346 30.36 12.00 -53.08
C VAL A 346 29.39 12.53 -52.03
N ARG A 347 28.11 12.22 -52.20
CA ARG A 347 27.08 12.39 -51.16
C ARG A 347 26.79 11.04 -50.53
N VAL A 348 26.64 11.09 -49.22
CA VAL A 348 26.35 9.96 -48.36
C VAL A 348 25.00 10.23 -47.72
N THR A 349 24.14 9.23 -47.68
CA THR A 349 22.94 9.25 -46.84
C THR A 349 23.28 8.47 -45.58
N PHE A 350 22.95 9.07 -44.43
CA PHE A 350 23.00 8.44 -43.13
C PHE A 350 21.60 7.94 -42.77
N SER A 351 21.50 6.98 -41.86
CA SER A 351 20.24 6.69 -41.16
C SER A 351 19.73 7.96 -40.49
N GLU A 352 18.41 8.04 -40.27
CA GLU A 352 17.81 9.11 -39.46
C GLU A 352 18.27 9.05 -38.00
#